data_AF-A0A9Q6N3X6-F1
#
_entry.id   AF-A0A9Q6N3X6-F1
#
_cell.length_a   1.000
_cell.length_b   1.000
_cell.length_c   1.000
_cell.angle_alpha   90.00
_cell.angle_beta   90.00
_cell.angle_gamma   90.00
#
_symmetry.space_group_name_H-M   'P 1'
#
loop_
_entity.id
_entity.type
_entity.pdbx_description
1 polymer ?
#
loop_
_entity_poly.entity_id
_entity_poly.type
_entity_poly.pdbx_seq_one_letter_code
_entity_poly.pdbx_strand_id
1 'polypeptide(L)'
;MKSFKTFEMDESFIKSKHCMKNDILAACIGYRSKSEEYEYIRGFSEEKGNGYAILLWFYSKLFGDLKLPINNDKNYFRHKEDVDKTIKSLNELQLNEVVSELKEIYNGTQKALKEAGVSHINLRREIAPGQIRLMGVSSAKISPFGISEMDYSGVLMLCKASAEVIGRKTIPVYMDVINSFTDTNDKGGYGSISLELSIPTEDVLYSHLNFRTDEMEGEEWVILNRSPTGMVELPVSSIVIIDKEVESFYKNCYSNIDIDSAYQILSQAYSKTWGR
;
A
#
# COMPACT_ATOMS: atom_id res chain seq x y z
N MET A 1 17.24 -3.06 19.11
CA MET A 1 16.80 -2.49 17.82
C MET A 1 16.10 -1.18 18.14
N LYS A 2 16.51 -0.04 17.55
CA LYS A 2 15.84 1.25 17.81
C LYS A 2 14.69 1.40 16.80
N SER A 3 13.47 1.40 17.31
CA SER A 3 12.26 1.83 16.57
C SER A 3 12.00 3.28 16.93
N PHE A 4 11.68 4.10 15.95
CA PHE A 4 11.33 5.52 16.15
C PHE A 4 9.82 5.70 16.02
N LYS A 5 9.23 6.60 16.79
CA LYS A 5 7.86 7.03 16.54
C LYS A 5 7.89 8.03 15.39
N THR A 6 7.08 7.82 14.36
CA THR A 6 7.26 8.56 13.10
C THR A 6 6.89 10.04 13.20
N PHE A 7 5.98 10.40 14.11
CA PHE A 7 5.68 11.81 14.41
C PHE A 7 6.87 12.59 15.01
N GLU A 8 7.96 11.92 15.38
CA GLU A 8 9.22 12.55 15.81
C GLU A 8 10.12 12.91 14.61
N MET A 9 9.73 12.55 13.38
CA MET A 9 10.40 12.91 12.13
C MET A 9 9.67 14.10 11.51
N ASP A 10 10.29 15.28 11.53
CA ASP A 10 9.73 16.51 10.96
C ASP A 10 10.46 16.92 9.66
N GLU A 11 10.12 18.09 9.10
CA GLU A 11 10.78 18.61 7.90
C GLU A 11 12.30 18.78 8.03
N SER A 12 12.85 18.83 9.25
CA SER A 12 14.31 18.91 9.48
C SER A 12 15.02 17.58 9.21
N PHE A 13 14.25 16.47 9.10
CA PHE A 13 14.74 15.13 8.82
C PHE A 13 15.39 15.02 7.44
N ILE A 14 14.84 15.72 6.45
CA ILE A 14 15.35 15.74 5.08
C ILE A 14 15.96 17.10 4.78
N LYS A 15 17.29 17.17 4.95
CA LYS A 15 18.10 18.40 4.76
C LYS A 15 17.97 19.03 3.35
N SER A 16 17.55 18.25 2.36
CA SER A 16 17.34 18.71 0.99
C SER A 16 16.14 18.00 0.37
N LYS A 17 15.07 18.74 0.14
CA LYS A 17 13.90 18.28 -0.63
C LYS A 17 14.30 18.07 -2.10
N HIS A 18 13.95 16.92 -2.65
CA HIS A 18 14.01 16.64 -4.08
C HIS A 18 13.04 17.55 -4.82
N CYS A 19 13.38 17.89 -6.06
CA CYS A 19 12.51 18.62 -6.96
C CYS A 19 12.34 17.73 -8.18
N MET A 20 11.11 17.32 -8.48
CA MET A 20 10.86 16.36 -9.53
C MET A 20 11.09 16.97 -10.91
N LYS A 21 11.92 16.31 -11.71
CA LYS A 21 12.37 16.79 -13.03
C LYS A 21 11.66 16.05 -14.15
N ASN A 22 11.44 14.74 -13.99
CA ASN A 22 10.80 13.92 -15.00
C ASN A 22 9.26 13.95 -14.86
N ASP A 23 8.59 14.39 -15.92
CA ASP A 23 7.13 14.54 -15.93
C ASP A 23 6.36 13.23 -15.78
N ILE A 24 6.89 12.12 -16.30
CA ILE A 24 6.27 10.79 -16.17
C ILE A 24 6.34 10.32 -14.73
N LEU A 25 7.51 10.48 -14.09
CA LEU A 25 7.67 10.15 -12.69
C LEU A 25 6.79 11.03 -11.80
N ALA A 26 6.68 12.32 -12.13
CA ALA A 26 5.77 13.25 -11.47
C ALA A 26 4.32 12.84 -11.59
N ALA A 27 3.89 12.36 -12.76
CA ALA A 27 2.54 11.86 -12.94
C ALA A 27 2.28 10.54 -12.20
N CYS A 28 3.32 9.71 -12.00
CA CYS A 28 3.20 8.45 -11.28
C CYS A 28 3.13 8.63 -9.76
N ILE A 29 3.94 9.55 -9.21
CA ILE A 29 4.08 9.79 -7.76
C ILE A 29 3.11 10.86 -7.27
N GLY A 30 3.01 11.97 -8.00
CA GLY A 30 2.29 13.16 -7.58
C GLY A 30 0.83 13.18 -8.00
N TYR A 31 0.23 14.37 -7.88
CA TYR A 31 -1.18 14.60 -8.21
C TYR A 31 -1.48 14.39 -9.71
N ARG A 32 -0.66 14.99 -10.59
CA ARG A 32 -0.80 14.93 -12.06
C ARG A 32 0.51 15.22 -12.77
N SER A 33 0.58 14.83 -14.05
CA SER A 33 1.61 15.31 -14.96
C SER A 33 1.59 16.83 -15.08
N LYS A 34 2.78 17.45 -15.17
CA LYS A 34 2.95 18.86 -15.55
C LYS A 34 2.96 19.07 -17.08
N SER A 35 3.01 17.98 -17.84
CA SER A 35 2.99 17.95 -19.30
C SER A 35 1.66 17.39 -19.82
N GLU A 36 1.06 18.06 -20.81
CA GLU A 36 -0.17 17.61 -21.50
C GLU A 36 0.02 16.21 -22.13
N GLU A 37 1.23 15.86 -22.55
CA GLU A 37 1.54 14.55 -23.15
C GLU A 37 1.23 13.38 -22.20
N TYR A 38 1.38 13.60 -20.89
CA TYR A 38 1.25 12.55 -19.87
C TYR A 38 0.06 12.79 -18.92
N GLU A 39 -0.89 13.66 -19.27
CA GLU A 39 -2.09 13.94 -18.46
C GLU A 39 -2.96 12.68 -18.22
N TYR A 40 -2.86 11.68 -19.10
CA TYR A 40 -3.57 10.40 -18.95
C TYR A 40 -3.02 9.51 -17.82
N ILE A 41 -1.84 9.83 -17.27
CA ILE A 41 -1.24 9.08 -16.16
C ILE A 41 -1.85 9.57 -14.84
N ARG A 42 -2.47 8.62 -14.13
CA ARG A 42 -3.13 8.82 -12.84
C ARG A 42 -2.36 8.09 -11.74
N GLY A 43 -1.62 8.85 -10.92
CA GLY A 43 -0.72 8.35 -9.89
C GLY A 43 -1.39 7.94 -8.58
N PHE A 44 -0.62 7.97 -7.48
CA PHE A 44 -1.09 7.60 -6.14
C PHE A 44 -2.28 8.44 -5.66
N SER A 45 -2.23 9.75 -5.89
CA SER A 45 -3.27 10.70 -5.48
C SER A 45 -4.57 10.61 -6.30
N GLU A 46 -4.59 9.81 -7.38
CA GLU A 46 -5.77 9.54 -8.20
C GLU A 46 -6.13 8.04 -8.18
N GLU A 47 -6.42 7.54 -6.97
CA GLU A 47 -6.87 6.15 -6.72
C GLU A 47 -5.84 5.07 -7.10
N LYS A 48 -4.55 5.43 -7.16
CA LYS A 48 -3.48 4.55 -7.65
C LYS A 48 -3.81 4.02 -9.05
N GLY A 49 -4.13 4.88 -10.01
CA GLY A 49 -4.47 4.47 -11.38
C GLY A 49 -3.30 3.82 -12.14
N ASN A 50 -3.31 3.97 -13.47
CA ASN A 50 -2.24 3.47 -14.33
C ASN A 50 -0.84 4.00 -13.94
N GLY A 51 -0.73 5.17 -13.31
CA GLY A 51 0.53 5.72 -12.81
C GLY A 51 1.17 4.87 -11.72
N TYR A 52 0.39 4.26 -10.83
CA TYR A 52 0.91 3.29 -9.87
C TYR A 52 1.49 2.05 -10.59
N ALA A 53 0.76 1.51 -11.56
CA ALA A 53 1.20 0.36 -12.34
C ALA A 53 2.49 0.67 -13.16
N ILE A 54 2.58 1.86 -13.74
CA ILE A 54 3.77 2.34 -14.44
C ILE A 54 4.95 2.47 -13.46
N LEU A 55 4.72 3.03 -12.26
CA LEU A 55 5.74 3.12 -11.21
C LEU A 55 6.26 1.74 -10.80
N LEU A 56 5.39 0.74 -10.66
CA LEU A 56 5.80 -0.63 -10.36
C LEU A 56 6.74 -1.20 -11.43
N TRP A 57 6.55 -0.83 -12.70
CA TRP A 57 7.48 -1.22 -13.76
C TRP A 57 8.84 -0.56 -13.58
N PHE A 58 8.90 0.75 -13.34
CA PHE A 58 10.17 1.46 -13.10
C PHE A 58 10.89 0.93 -11.86
N TYR A 59 10.13 0.66 -10.80
CA TYR A 59 10.60 0.00 -9.59
C TYR A 59 11.23 -1.36 -9.89
N SER A 60 10.61 -2.18 -10.74
CA SER A 60 11.16 -3.48 -11.13
C SER A 60 12.50 -3.38 -11.88
N LYS A 61 12.73 -2.25 -12.58
CA LYS A 61 14.03 -1.95 -13.20
C LYS A 61 15.06 -1.49 -12.19
N LEU A 62 14.67 -0.64 -11.25
CA LEU A 62 15.55 -0.17 -10.18
C LEU A 62 16.10 -1.34 -9.34
N PHE A 63 15.25 -2.33 -9.05
CA PHE A 63 15.59 -3.49 -8.22
C PHE A 63 15.58 -4.81 -9.01
N GLY A 64 16.13 -4.80 -10.22
CA GLY A 64 16.12 -5.98 -11.11
C GLY A 64 16.63 -7.28 -10.46
N ASP A 65 17.58 -7.17 -9.53
CA ASP A 65 18.14 -8.31 -8.79
C ASP A 65 17.14 -8.97 -7.81
N LEU A 66 16.13 -8.21 -7.33
CA LEU A 66 15.12 -8.70 -6.39
C LEU A 66 14.03 -9.55 -7.05
N LYS A 67 13.97 -9.61 -8.40
CA LYS A 67 12.95 -10.37 -9.17
C LYS A 67 11.53 -10.16 -8.64
N LEU A 68 11.15 -8.90 -8.50
CA LEU A 68 9.90 -8.48 -7.89
C LEU A 68 8.70 -9.01 -8.68
N PRO A 69 7.71 -9.63 -8.02
CA PRO A 69 6.58 -10.28 -8.68
C PRO A 69 5.48 -9.25 -9.03
N ILE A 70 5.82 -8.20 -9.75
CA ILE A 70 4.88 -7.13 -10.12
C ILE A 70 3.66 -7.65 -10.90
N ASN A 71 3.79 -8.77 -11.61
CA ASN A 71 2.68 -9.41 -12.30
C ASN A 71 1.60 -10.01 -11.35
N ASN A 72 1.92 -10.17 -10.07
CA ASN A 72 0.97 -10.60 -9.04
C ASN A 72 0.23 -9.42 -8.40
N ASP A 73 0.63 -8.18 -8.70
CA ASP A 73 -0.09 -6.98 -8.29
C ASP A 73 -1.33 -6.80 -9.17
N LYS A 74 -2.50 -6.63 -8.53
CA LYS A 74 -3.79 -6.59 -9.22
C LYS A 74 -3.94 -5.32 -10.05
N ASN A 75 -3.42 -4.22 -9.55
CA ASN A 75 -3.48 -2.93 -10.21
C ASN A 75 -2.56 -2.92 -11.43
N TYR A 76 -1.35 -3.48 -11.28
CA TYR A 76 -0.46 -3.73 -12.41
C TYR A 76 -1.13 -4.57 -13.50
N PHE A 77 -1.78 -5.68 -13.12
CA PHE A 77 -2.48 -6.53 -14.08
C PHE A 77 -3.62 -5.78 -14.79
N ARG A 78 -4.40 -4.98 -14.05
CA ARG A 78 -5.51 -4.18 -14.58
C ARG A 78 -5.04 -3.16 -15.62
N HIS A 79 -3.91 -2.51 -15.39
CA HIS A 79 -3.37 -1.45 -16.26
C HIS A 79 -2.21 -1.92 -17.14
N LYS A 80 -2.06 -3.23 -17.36
CA LYS A 80 -0.94 -3.79 -18.12
C LYS A 80 -0.80 -3.19 -19.52
N GLU A 81 -1.92 -2.96 -20.20
CA GLU A 81 -1.92 -2.36 -21.54
C GLU A 81 -1.43 -0.90 -21.52
N ASP A 82 -1.85 -0.11 -20.52
CA ASP A 82 -1.39 1.26 -20.32
C ASP A 82 0.11 1.31 -20.02
N VAL A 83 0.58 0.39 -19.16
CA VAL A 83 2.01 0.23 -18.87
C VAL A 83 2.78 -0.10 -20.16
N ASP A 84 2.38 -1.14 -20.88
CA ASP A 84 3.07 -1.59 -22.09
C ASP A 84 3.09 -0.48 -23.16
N LYS A 85 2.00 0.29 -23.30
CA LYS A 85 1.92 1.45 -24.20
C LYS A 85 2.89 2.56 -23.78
N THR A 86 2.89 2.93 -22.51
CA THR A 86 3.76 3.98 -21.96
C THR A 86 5.23 3.60 -22.12
N ILE A 87 5.60 2.37 -21.75
CA ILE A 87 6.99 1.92 -21.85
C ILE A 87 7.46 1.85 -23.32
N LYS A 88 6.58 1.43 -24.25
CA LYS A 88 6.91 1.39 -25.69
C LYS A 88 7.06 2.77 -26.33
N SER A 89 6.42 3.81 -25.77
CA SER A 89 6.58 5.18 -26.28
C SER A 89 7.88 5.84 -25.83
N LEU A 90 8.57 5.29 -24.83
CA LEU A 90 9.82 5.84 -24.31
C LEU A 90 11.02 5.25 -25.02
N ASN A 91 11.96 6.11 -25.38
CA ASN A 91 13.29 5.67 -25.81
C ASN A 91 14.16 5.27 -24.61
N GLU A 92 15.30 4.64 -24.89
CA GLU A 92 16.23 4.15 -23.87
C GLU A 92 16.75 5.28 -22.95
N LEU A 93 17.00 6.47 -23.52
CA LEU A 93 17.48 7.62 -22.76
C LEU A 93 16.41 8.09 -21.77
N GLN A 94 15.17 8.24 -22.20
CA GLN A 94 14.04 8.63 -21.34
C GLN A 94 13.79 7.60 -20.23
N LEU A 95 13.83 6.30 -20.55
CA LEU A 95 13.69 5.23 -19.55
C LEU A 95 14.80 5.31 -18.49
N ASN A 96 16.04 5.52 -18.93
CA ASN A 96 17.18 5.65 -18.04
C ASN A 96 17.09 6.89 -17.15
N GLU A 97 16.59 8.01 -17.68
CA GLU A 97 16.35 9.23 -16.90
C GLU A 97 15.32 9.01 -15.79
N VAL A 98 14.17 8.40 -16.10
CA VAL A 98 13.12 8.09 -15.11
C VAL A 98 13.65 7.18 -14.01
N VAL A 99 14.31 6.08 -14.37
CA VAL A 99 14.84 5.11 -13.40
C VAL A 99 15.98 5.71 -12.58
N SER A 100 16.81 6.57 -13.18
CA SER A 100 17.89 7.26 -12.47
C SER A 100 17.35 8.25 -11.44
N GLU A 101 16.33 9.03 -11.80
CA GLU A 101 15.69 9.95 -10.85
C GLU A 101 14.99 9.18 -9.71
N LEU A 102 14.29 8.08 -10.00
CA LEU A 102 13.70 7.23 -8.97
C LEU A 102 14.77 6.65 -8.02
N LYS A 103 15.94 6.28 -8.56
CA LYS A 103 17.09 5.83 -7.77
C LYS A 103 17.66 6.95 -6.88
N GLU A 104 17.73 8.17 -7.38
CA GLU A 104 18.15 9.34 -6.60
C GLU A 104 17.22 9.58 -5.41
N ILE A 105 15.90 9.57 -5.66
CA ILE A 105 14.87 9.70 -4.62
C ILE A 105 15.04 8.61 -3.56
N TYR A 106 15.07 7.33 -3.97
CA TYR A 106 15.24 6.21 -3.04
C TYR A 106 16.51 6.33 -2.21
N ASN A 107 17.66 6.60 -2.85
CA ASN A 107 18.94 6.74 -2.14
C ASN A 107 18.93 7.92 -1.16
N GLY A 108 18.25 9.03 -1.53
CA GLY A 108 18.03 10.18 -0.64
C GLY A 108 17.24 9.78 0.61
N THR A 109 16.13 9.07 0.43
CA THR A 109 15.31 8.52 1.51
C THR A 109 16.14 7.62 2.43
N GLN A 110 16.83 6.63 1.86
CA GLN A 110 17.63 5.68 2.65
C GLN A 110 18.77 6.35 3.39
N LYS A 111 19.41 7.36 2.80
CA LYS A 111 20.44 8.15 3.46
C LYS A 111 19.88 8.91 4.66
N ALA A 112 18.74 9.58 4.50
CA ALA A 112 18.10 10.32 5.60
C ALA A 112 17.72 9.39 6.76
N LEU A 113 17.09 8.25 6.45
CA LEU A 113 16.72 7.22 7.44
C LEU A 113 17.94 6.67 8.19
N LYS A 114 19.04 6.44 7.47
CA LYS A 114 20.31 6.00 8.06
C LYS A 114 20.96 7.07 8.92
N GLU A 115 20.98 8.33 8.50
CA GLU A 115 21.53 9.44 9.28
C GLU A 115 20.80 9.63 10.61
N ALA A 116 19.50 9.37 10.64
CA ALA A 116 18.70 9.37 11.86
C ALA A 116 18.94 8.16 12.78
N GLY A 117 19.69 7.14 12.32
CA GLY A 117 19.95 5.94 13.10
C GLY A 117 18.72 5.08 13.33
N VAL A 118 17.74 5.17 12.44
CA VAL A 118 16.48 4.42 12.50
C VAL A 118 16.58 3.18 11.63
N SER A 119 16.14 2.04 12.15
CA SER A 119 16.03 0.79 11.36
C SER A 119 14.60 0.46 10.97
N HIS A 120 13.61 1.00 11.70
CA HIS A 120 12.18 0.75 11.47
C HIS A 120 11.37 2.03 11.78
N ILE A 121 10.31 2.27 11.02
CA ILE A 121 9.42 3.42 11.13
C ILE A 121 8.00 2.93 11.45
N ASN A 122 7.29 3.60 12.36
CA ASN A 122 5.92 3.23 12.74
C ASN A 122 4.89 4.00 11.91
N LEU A 123 4.40 3.39 10.84
CA LEU A 123 3.46 3.99 9.91
C LEU A 123 2.06 3.44 10.13
N ARG A 124 1.04 4.22 9.78
CA ARG A 124 -0.35 3.77 9.84
C ARG A 124 -1.08 3.96 8.52
N ARG A 125 -2.07 3.11 8.26
CA ARG A 125 -2.97 3.26 7.12
C ARG A 125 -4.41 3.14 7.58
N GLU A 126 -5.18 4.17 7.33
CA GLU A 126 -6.60 4.18 7.64
C GLU A 126 -7.41 3.52 6.51
N ILE A 127 -8.37 2.69 6.90
CA ILE A 127 -9.25 1.97 6.00
C ILE A 127 -10.69 2.36 6.30
N ALA A 128 -11.36 2.89 5.27
CA ALA A 128 -12.77 3.28 5.36
C ALA A 128 -13.67 2.04 5.51
N PRO A 129 -14.74 2.11 6.33
CA PRO A 129 -15.63 0.98 6.62
C PRO A 129 -16.71 0.79 5.54
N GLY A 130 -16.33 0.83 4.26
CA GLY A 130 -17.22 1.08 3.12
C GLY A 130 -18.55 0.32 3.18
N GLN A 131 -18.57 -0.95 2.80
CA GLN A 131 -19.78 -1.78 2.77
C GLN A 131 -20.17 -2.35 4.14
N ILE A 132 -19.28 -2.37 5.14
CA ILE A 132 -19.62 -2.83 6.50
C ILE A 132 -20.85 -2.07 7.03
N ARG A 133 -20.92 -0.75 6.78
CA ARG A 133 -22.06 0.08 7.19
C ARG A 133 -23.36 -0.22 6.43
N LEU A 134 -23.26 -0.76 5.21
CA LEU A 134 -24.39 -1.04 4.33
C LEU A 134 -24.94 -2.47 4.50
N MET A 135 -24.08 -3.44 4.84
CA MET A 135 -24.45 -4.86 4.93
C MET A 135 -25.23 -5.20 6.21
N GLY A 136 -25.17 -4.35 7.24
CA GLY A 136 -25.69 -4.68 8.57
C GLY A 136 -25.05 -5.95 9.14
N VAL A 137 -25.54 -6.43 10.29
CA VAL A 137 -24.99 -7.60 10.99
C VAL A 137 -25.28 -8.93 10.24
N SER A 138 -25.97 -8.89 9.09
CA SER A 138 -26.60 -10.06 8.47
C SER A 138 -25.87 -10.53 7.21
N SER A 139 -25.05 -11.56 7.40
CA SER A 139 -24.52 -12.51 6.41
C SER A 139 -23.45 -12.03 5.41
N ALA A 140 -22.18 -12.12 5.84
CA ALA A 140 -21.11 -12.45 4.91
C ALA A 140 -21.42 -13.82 4.29
N LYS A 141 -21.68 -13.90 2.97
CA LYS A 141 -21.83 -15.18 2.29
C LYS A 141 -20.45 -15.69 1.88
N ILE A 142 -19.93 -16.62 2.68
CA ILE A 142 -18.72 -17.38 2.32
C ILE A 142 -19.16 -18.46 1.32
N SER A 143 -18.65 -18.38 0.10
CA SER A 143 -18.89 -19.39 -0.93
C SER A 143 -17.62 -20.18 -1.20
N PRO A 144 -17.71 -21.42 -1.75
CA PRO A 144 -16.55 -22.18 -2.23
C PRO A 144 -15.72 -21.48 -3.32
N PHE A 145 -16.21 -20.35 -3.86
CA PHE A 145 -15.58 -19.56 -4.92
C PHE A 145 -14.99 -18.24 -4.41
N GLY A 146 -15.09 -17.93 -3.12
CA GLY A 146 -14.60 -16.68 -2.54
C GLY A 146 -15.58 -16.01 -1.60
N ILE A 147 -15.13 -14.87 -1.08
CA ILE A 147 -15.97 -13.86 -0.42
C ILE A 147 -16.56 -13.00 -1.54
N SER A 148 -17.86 -13.07 -1.76
CA SER A 148 -18.58 -12.21 -2.71
C SER A 148 -19.23 -11.03 -2.01
N GLU A 149 -19.37 -9.89 -2.69
CA GLU A 149 -20.12 -8.72 -2.20
C GLU A 149 -19.53 -8.10 -0.91
N MET A 150 -18.21 -8.18 -0.75
CA MET A 150 -17.52 -7.60 0.39
C MET A 150 -16.36 -6.74 -0.08
N ASP A 151 -16.35 -5.50 0.39
CA ASP A 151 -15.26 -4.58 0.14
C ASP A 151 -14.01 -4.91 0.96
N TYR A 152 -12.96 -4.12 0.74
CA TYR A 152 -11.67 -4.30 1.41
C TYR A 152 -11.80 -4.33 2.95
N SER A 153 -12.65 -3.49 3.53
CA SER A 153 -12.84 -3.38 4.97
C SER A 153 -13.47 -4.64 5.57
N GLY A 154 -14.50 -5.18 4.92
CA GLY A 154 -15.14 -6.41 5.35
C GLY A 154 -14.19 -7.61 5.25
N VAL A 155 -13.45 -7.72 4.13
CA VAL A 155 -12.49 -8.82 3.93
C VAL A 155 -11.41 -8.78 5.01
N LEU A 156 -10.93 -7.58 5.38
CA LEU A 156 -9.98 -7.41 6.48
C LEU A 156 -10.51 -7.90 7.82
N MET A 157 -11.75 -7.54 8.16
CA MET A 157 -12.39 -8.00 9.40
C MET A 157 -12.62 -9.51 9.41
N LEU A 158 -13.04 -10.07 8.28
CA LEU A 158 -13.24 -11.51 8.14
C LEU A 158 -11.91 -12.26 8.25
N CYS A 159 -10.85 -11.83 7.57
CA CYS A 159 -9.51 -12.42 7.71
C CYS A 159 -8.97 -12.31 9.14
N LYS A 160 -9.16 -11.17 9.82
CA LYS A 160 -8.79 -10.99 11.22
C LYS A 160 -9.51 -12.01 12.11
N ALA A 161 -10.83 -12.11 11.99
CA ALA A 161 -11.64 -13.07 12.74
C ALA A 161 -11.19 -14.52 12.48
N SER A 162 -11.01 -14.90 11.21
CA SER A 162 -10.50 -16.22 10.82
C SER A 162 -9.17 -16.54 11.49
N ALA A 163 -8.23 -15.58 11.48
CA ALA A 163 -6.90 -15.79 12.02
C ALA A 163 -6.93 -16.02 13.53
N GLU A 164 -7.77 -15.28 14.25
CA GLU A 164 -7.91 -15.42 15.70
C GLU A 164 -8.63 -16.72 16.08
N VAL A 165 -9.61 -17.19 15.30
CA VAL A 165 -10.27 -18.48 15.53
C VAL A 165 -9.28 -19.66 15.43
N ILE A 166 -8.35 -19.61 14.47
CA ILE A 166 -7.35 -20.68 14.29
C ILE A 166 -6.01 -20.39 14.98
N GLY A 167 -5.90 -19.29 15.74
CA GLY A 167 -4.68 -18.91 16.45
C GLY A 167 -3.50 -18.48 15.56
N ARG A 168 -3.75 -18.05 14.32
CA ARG A 168 -2.73 -17.49 13.41
C ARG A 168 -2.42 -16.04 13.80
N LYS A 169 -1.14 -15.69 13.80
CA LYS A 169 -0.66 -14.33 14.18
C LYS A 169 -0.65 -13.33 13.03
N THR A 170 -0.78 -13.80 11.79
CA THR A 170 -0.68 -12.98 10.58
C THR A 170 -1.78 -13.33 9.59
N ILE A 171 -2.09 -12.42 8.68
CA ILE A 171 -2.98 -12.65 7.53
C ILE A 171 -2.27 -12.28 6.23
N PRO A 172 -2.49 -13.03 5.13
CA PRO A 172 -1.90 -12.69 3.85
C PRO A 172 -2.68 -11.54 3.20
N VAL A 173 -1.97 -10.49 2.79
CA VAL A 173 -2.53 -9.31 2.11
C VAL A 173 -1.69 -9.00 0.88
N TYR A 174 -2.30 -8.53 -0.21
CA TYR A 174 -1.54 -8.03 -1.36
C TYR A 174 -0.96 -6.65 -1.05
N MET A 175 0.25 -6.33 -1.56
CA MET A 175 0.88 -5.07 -1.20
C MET A 175 0.22 -3.83 -1.83
N ASP A 176 -0.51 -3.96 -2.95
CA ASP A 176 -1.28 -2.85 -3.55
C ASP A 176 -2.21 -2.16 -2.54
N VAL A 177 -2.66 -2.94 -1.56
CA VAL A 177 -3.40 -2.50 -0.40
C VAL A 177 -2.53 -1.75 0.60
N ILE A 178 -1.33 -2.26 0.93
CA ILE A 178 -0.47 -1.77 2.01
C ILE A 178 0.84 -1.17 1.52
N ASN A 179 0.77 -0.31 0.50
CA ASN A 179 1.93 0.37 -0.10
C ASN A 179 1.94 1.90 0.09
N SER A 180 0.94 2.44 0.77
CA SER A 180 0.81 3.88 1.04
C SER A 180 0.29 4.06 2.47
N PHE A 181 0.98 4.87 3.26
CA PHE A 181 0.73 5.07 4.68
C PHE A 181 0.85 6.54 5.04
N THR A 182 0.43 6.88 6.24
CA THR A 182 0.66 8.17 6.89
C THR A 182 1.44 7.99 8.18
N ASP A 183 2.17 9.02 8.58
CA ASP A 183 2.89 9.14 9.84
C ASP A 183 2.22 10.06 10.86
N THR A 184 1.11 10.72 10.49
CA THR A 184 0.43 11.62 11.42
C THR A 184 -0.25 10.84 12.53
N ASN A 185 -0.59 11.52 13.63
CA ASN A 185 -1.42 10.96 14.71
C ASN A 185 -2.87 11.45 14.62
N ASP A 186 -3.11 12.56 13.93
CA ASP A 186 -4.44 13.13 13.77
C ASP A 186 -5.27 12.18 12.94
N LYS A 187 -6.28 11.56 13.55
CA LYS A 187 -7.16 10.55 12.95
C LYS A 187 -8.02 11.22 11.84
N GLY A 188 -7.37 11.64 10.76
CA GLY A 188 -7.93 12.40 9.67
C GLY A 188 -8.93 11.55 8.89
N GLY A 189 -10.20 11.93 9.01
CA GLY A 189 -11.25 11.74 8.00
C GLY A 189 -11.85 10.35 7.78
N TYR A 190 -11.06 9.27 7.73
CA TYR A 190 -11.51 8.04 7.04
C TYR A 190 -11.36 6.71 7.80
N GLY A 191 -10.73 6.67 8.97
CA GLY A 191 -10.31 5.40 9.56
C GLY A 191 -11.20 4.79 10.63
N SER A 192 -12.20 4.01 10.26
CA SER A 192 -12.88 3.13 11.24
C SER A 192 -12.01 1.91 11.60
N ILE A 193 -11.02 1.60 10.77
CA ILE A 193 -10.01 0.56 10.94
C ILE A 193 -8.63 1.19 10.65
N SER A 194 -7.68 1.05 11.57
CA SER A 194 -6.30 1.51 11.40
C SER A 194 -5.35 0.31 11.32
N LEU A 195 -4.43 0.34 10.37
CA LEU A 195 -3.34 -0.62 10.22
C LEU A 195 -2.05 0.01 10.74
N GLU A 196 -1.57 -0.37 11.93
CA GLU A 196 -0.40 0.21 12.58
C GLU A 196 0.84 -0.69 12.45
N LEU A 197 1.80 -0.32 11.60
CA LEU A 197 2.93 -1.16 11.22
C LEU A 197 4.28 -0.55 11.55
N SER A 198 5.17 -1.37 12.12
CA SER A 198 6.59 -1.08 12.21
C SER A 198 7.29 -1.57 10.95
N ILE A 199 7.52 -0.68 9.99
CA ILE A 199 8.04 -0.97 8.65
C ILE A 199 9.57 -0.84 8.64
N PRO A 200 10.32 -1.84 8.11
CA PRO A 200 11.76 -1.71 7.91
C PRO A 200 12.09 -0.52 7.00
N THR A 201 13.12 0.26 7.34
CA THR A 201 13.49 1.46 6.55
C THR A 201 13.88 1.12 5.12
N GLU A 202 14.43 -0.08 4.88
CA GLU A 202 14.79 -0.56 3.55
C GLU A 202 13.60 -0.79 2.62
N ASP A 203 12.40 -0.89 3.18
CA ASP A 203 11.17 -1.03 2.40
C ASP A 203 10.54 0.33 2.08
N VAL A 204 11.08 1.44 2.60
CA VAL A 204 10.58 2.78 2.28
C VAL A 204 11.14 3.26 0.94
N LEU A 205 10.26 3.50 -0.04
CA LEU A 205 10.66 4.06 -1.33
C LEU A 205 10.92 5.56 -1.21
N TYR A 206 9.89 6.28 -0.76
CA TYR A 206 9.91 7.70 -0.49
C TYR A 206 8.79 8.07 0.49
N SER A 207 8.82 9.32 0.94
CA SER A 207 7.85 9.97 1.80
C SER A 207 7.58 11.38 1.28
N HIS A 208 6.48 11.98 1.70
CA HIS A 208 6.17 13.39 1.46
C HIS A 208 7.30 14.33 1.92
N LEU A 209 8.07 13.95 2.95
CA LEU A 209 9.23 14.70 3.42
C LEU A 209 10.33 14.82 2.35
N ASN A 210 10.37 13.91 1.37
CA ASN A 210 11.37 13.93 0.31
C ASN A 210 11.13 15.06 -0.69
N PHE A 211 9.94 15.64 -0.75
CA PHE A 211 9.54 16.54 -1.84
C PHE A 211 9.08 17.90 -1.34
N ARG A 212 8.93 18.84 -2.27
CA ARG A 212 8.27 20.13 -1.99
C ARG A 212 6.75 19.92 -1.83
N THR A 213 6.11 20.83 -1.09
CA THR A 213 4.74 20.69 -0.57
C THR A 213 3.66 20.51 -1.66
N ASP A 214 3.98 20.78 -2.92
CA ASP A 214 3.08 20.73 -4.09
C ASP A 214 3.37 19.56 -5.06
N GLU A 215 4.37 18.72 -4.78
CA GLU A 215 4.77 17.64 -5.70
C GLU A 215 4.07 16.31 -5.45
N MET A 216 3.59 16.04 -4.22
CA MET A 216 2.83 14.83 -3.88
C MET A 216 1.82 15.07 -2.77
N GLU A 217 0.98 14.08 -2.52
CA GLU A 217 0.05 14.11 -1.39
C GLU A 217 0.78 14.29 -0.06
N GLY A 218 0.27 15.20 0.77
CA GLY A 218 0.83 15.45 2.09
C GLY A 218 0.72 14.20 2.96
N GLU A 219 1.67 14.03 3.88
CA GLU A 219 1.68 12.94 4.85
C GLU A 219 1.87 11.53 4.27
N GLU A 220 2.00 11.35 2.95
CA GLU A 220 2.09 10.02 2.35
C GLU A 220 3.50 9.42 2.44
N TRP A 221 3.56 8.15 2.80
CA TRP A 221 4.74 7.29 2.82
C TRP A 221 4.52 6.08 1.91
N VAL A 222 5.37 5.90 0.90
CA VAL A 222 5.23 4.83 -0.08
C VAL A 222 6.21 3.70 0.19
N ILE A 223 5.67 2.49 0.30
CA ILE A 223 6.39 1.29 0.76
C ILE A 223 6.48 0.26 -0.36
N LEU A 224 7.65 -0.35 -0.46
CA LEU A 224 8.05 -1.31 -1.46
C LEU A 224 7.54 -2.72 -1.15
N ASN A 225 6.89 -3.33 -2.14
CA ASN A 225 6.70 -4.77 -2.09
C ASN A 225 8.01 -5.48 -2.43
N ARG A 226 8.63 -6.14 -1.45
CA ARG A 226 9.78 -7.02 -1.70
C ARG A 226 9.43 -8.51 -1.61
N SER A 227 8.17 -8.84 -1.36
CA SER A 227 7.74 -10.23 -1.30
C SER A 227 7.85 -10.88 -2.68
N PRO A 228 8.44 -12.08 -2.80
CA PRO A 228 8.53 -12.82 -4.06
C PRO A 228 7.18 -13.37 -4.55
N THR A 229 6.14 -13.35 -3.71
CA THR A 229 4.79 -13.77 -4.09
C THR A 229 3.86 -12.61 -4.42
N GLY A 230 4.26 -11.38 -4.12
CA GLY A 230 3.42 -10.19 -4.22
C GLY A 230 2.47 -10.03 -3.02
N MET A 231 2.44 -11.01 -2.11
CA MET A 231 1.69 -10.97 -0.86
C MET A 231 2.62 -10.81 0.32
N VAL A 232 2.17 -10.05 1.30
CA VAL A 232 2.87 -9.78 2.56
C VAL A 232 2.03 -10.26 3.73
N GLU A 233 2.70 -10.64 4.81
CA GLU A 233 2.05 -11.12 6.02
C GLU A 233 1.79 -9.94 6.96
N LEU A 234 0.52 -9.58 7.11
CA LEU A 234 0.08 -8.51 8.01
C LEU A 234 -0.15 -9.08 9.41
N PRO A 235 0.50 -8.55 10.47
CA PRO A 235 0.22 -8.96 11.84
C PRO A 235 -1.24 -8.72 12.22
N VAL A 236 -1.90 -9.72 12.83
CA VAL A 236 -3.29 -9.57 13.30
C VAL A 236 -3.42 -8.47 14.36
N SER A 237 -2.35 -8.29 15.15
CA SER A 237 -2.26 -7.28 16.21
C SER A 237 -2.07 -5.86 15.69
N SER A 238 -1.70 -5.65 14.42
CA SER A 238 -1.59 -4.31 13.83
C SER A 238 -2.94 -3.74 13.39
N ILE A 239 -3.99 -4.56 13.38
CA ILE A 239 -5.33 -4.15 12.94
C ILE A 239 -6.10 -3.62 14.16
N VAL A 240 -6.26 -2.30 14.22
CA VAL A 240 -6.96 -1.59 15.29
C VAL A 240 -8.35 -1.19 14.80
N ILE A 241 -9.39 -1.58 15.53
CA ILE A 241 -10.77 -1.22 15.23
C ILE A 241 -11.16 -0.03 16.12
N ILE A 242 -11.54 1.09 15.50
CA ILE A 242 -11.85 2.34 16.20
C ILE A 242 -13.38 2.56 16.27
N ASP A 243 -14.11 1.99 15.33
CA ASP A 243 -15.55 2.18 15.13
C ASP A 243 -16.37 1.01 15.72
N LYS A 244 -17.45 1.34 16.44
CA LYS A 244 -18.31 0.35 17.10
C LYS A 244 -19.10 -0.54 16.13
N GLU A 245 -19.51 -0.01 14.98
CA GLU A 245 -20.23 -0.80 13.97
C GLU A 245 -19.30 -1.82 13.34
N VAL A 246 -18.06 -1.40 13.04
CA VAL A 246 -17.01 -2.31 12.57
C VAL A 246 -16.67 -3.35 13.64
N GLU A 247 -16.56 -2.95 14.90
CA GLU A 247 -16.30 -3.86 16.00
C GLU A 247 -17.42 -4.91 16.13
N SER A 248 -18.68 -4.49 16.01
CA SER A 248 -19.84 -5.40 16.01
C SER A 248 -19.81 -6.37 14.84
N PHE A 249 -19.47 -5.88 13.64
CA PHE A 249 -19.32 -6.74 12.46
C PHE A 249 -18.21 -7.78 12.66
N TYR A 250 -17.04 -7.37 13.12
CA TYR A 250 -15.93 -8.27 13.42
C TYR A 250 -16.30 -9.31 14.48
N LYS A 251 -16.94 -8.91 15.60
CA LYS A 251 -17.40 -9.84 16.64
C LYS A 251 -18.40 -10.87 16.10
N ASN A 252 -19.27 -10.44 15.19
CA ASN A 252 -20.20 -11.33 14.51
C ASN A 252 -19.46 -12.33 13.61
N CYS A 253 -18.49 -11.89 12.81
CA CYS A 253 -17.64 -12.80 12.03
C CYS A 253 -16.93 -13.81 12.93
N TYR A 254 -16.29 -13.34 14.01
CA TYR A 254 -15.55 -14.18 14.95
C TYR A 254 -16.44 -15.25 15.62
N SER A 255 -17.68 -14.90 15.96
CA SER A 255 -18.59 -15.80 16.67
C SER A 255 -19.24 -16.86 15.77
N ASN A 256 -19.30 -16.63 14.45
CA ASN A 256 -20.05 -17.47 13.52
C ASN A 256 -19.17 -18.25 12.52
N ILE A 257 -17.88 -17.94 12.44
CA ILE A 257 -16.97 -18.64 11.54
C ILE A 257 -16.48 -19.95 12.18
N ASP A 258 -16.65 -21.06 11.47
CA ASP A 258 -16.08 -22.35 11.86
C ASP A 258 -14.59 -22.47 11.44
N ILE A 259 -13.89 -23.44 12.04
CA ILE A 259 -12.46 -23.65 11.85
C ILE A 259 -12.11 -23.94 10.38
N ASP A 260 -12.91 -24.75 9.68
CA ASP A 260 -12.63 -25.14 8.31
C ASP A 260 -12.79 -23.95 7.36
N SER A 261 -13.86 -23.17 7.53
CA SER A 261 -14.07 -21.90 6.85
C SER A 261 -12.93 -20.91 7.10
N ALA A 262 -12.43 -20.81 8.34
CA ALA A 262 -11.32 -19.95 8.69
C ALA A 262 -10.02 -20.33 7.97
N TYR A 263 -9.70 -21.63 7.90
CA TYR A 263 -8.57 -22.11 7.10
C TYR A 263 -8.75 -21.82 5.61
N GLN A 264 -9.96 -22.00 5.09
CA GLN A 264 -10.27 -21.73 3.68
C GLN A 264 -10.07 -20.26 3.32
N ILE A 265 -10.61 -19.33 4.13
CA ILE A 265 -10.48 -17.88 3.93
C ILE A 265 -9.02 -17.42 3.91
N LEU A 266 -8.18 -18.00 4.77
CA LEU A 266 -6.77 -17.62 4.89
C LEU A 266 -5.84 -18.37 3.91
N SER A 267 -6.40 -19.23 3.06
CA SER A 267 -5.65 -19.89 2.00
C SER A 267 -5.31 -18.91 0.87
N GLN A 268 -4.16 -19.12 0.21
CA GLN A 268 -3.72 -18.26 -0.89
C GLN A 268 -4.69 -18.22 -2.09
N ALA A 269 -5.54 -19.24 -2.23
CA ALA A 269 -6.57 -19.27 -3.28
C ALA A 269 -7.66 -18.22 -3.03
N TYR A 270 -7.98 -17.94 -1.75
CA TYR A 270 -9.01 -16.99 -1.33
C TYR A 270 -8.50 -15.57 -1.16
N SER A 271 -7.22 -15.36 -0.86
CA SER A 271 -6.64 -14.01 -0.80
C SER A 271 -6.72 -13.28 -2.17
N LYS A 272 -6.89 -13.99 -3.28
CA LYS A 272 -7.18 -13.34 -4.58
C LYS A 272 -8.48 -12.50 -4.56
N THR A 273 -9.35 -12.66 -3.56
CA THR A 273 -10.66 -11.99 -3.44
C THR A 273 -10.62 -10.60 -2.79
N TRP A 274 -9.51 -10.14 -2.21
CA TRP A 274 -9.38 -8.76 -1.72
C TRP A 274 -9.66 -7.74 -2.84
N GLY A 275 -10.83 -7.09 -2.84
CA GLY A 275 -11.19 -6.04 -3.80
C GLY A 275 -11.58 -6.53 -5.20
N ARG A 276 -12.67 -7.32 -5.29
CA ARG A 276 -13.48 -7.39 -6.52
C ARG A 276 -14.63 -6.41 -6.45
#